data_AF-A0A239TL14-F1
#
_entry.id   AF-A0A239TL14-F1
#
_cell.length_a   1.000
_cell.length_b   1.000
_cell.length_c   1.000
_cell.angle_alpha   90.00
_cell.angle_beta   90.00
_cell.angle_gamma   90.00
#
_symmetry.space_group_name_H-M   'P 1'
#
loop_
_entity.id
_entity.type
_entity.pdbx_description
1 polymer ?
#
loop_
_entity_poly.entity_id
_entity_poly.type
_entity_poly.pdbx_seq_one_letter_code
_entity_poly.pdbx_strand_id
1 'polypeptide(L)'
;MHELQFLIIAVIVLALLFDFINGFHDTANAIATSVSTRALRPRTAIIMAAFLNFIGAMYSTGVAKTIGGDIVKSANHIDEHIIVAALIGAIVWNLFTWWIAMPSSSSHALVGGIIGAVLVSTGAIGLNFWGIGKIVLSLILSPVIAIIFGFIVMNIFFLLFGKYRPSSLNNKFKRLQIITAATMAFSHGSNDAQKSMGIITLALLSGGYIDVFEVPYYVKILAATAMACGTAIGGWKIIKTVGGKIFKLQPVTGFAADLNSSIVIFSATLLSLPVSTTHVVSGSIMGVGSAKRVGAVRWGTAQQMLMAWVLTIPCTAIVGALVYYLMCFVFGL
;
A
#
# COMPACT_ATOMS: atom_id res chain seq x y z
N MET A 1 7.64 -16.08 -30.47
CA MET A 1 6.64 -16.69 -29.56
C MET A 1 7.25 -17.14 -28.23
N HIS A 2 8.36 -17.88 -28.21
CA HIS A 2 8.97 -18.35 -26.94
C HIS A 2 9.54 -17.22 -26.05
N GLU A 3 10.15 -16.19 -26.62
CA GLU A 3 10.65 -15.03 -25.84
C GLU A 3 9.52 -14.22 -25.20
N LEU A 4 8.44 -13.95 -25.96
CA LEU A 4 7.24 -13.27 -25.45
C LEU A 4 6.59 -14.06 -24.29
N GLN A 5 6.58 -15.39 -24.39
CA GLN A 5 6.10 -16.27 -23.30
C GLN A 5 7.01 -16.23 -22.07
N PHE A 6 8.32 -16.12 -22.23
CA PHE A 6 9.24 -16.01 -21.11
C PHE A 6 9.10 -14.67 -20.38
N LEU A 7 8.97 -13.57 -21.13
CA LEU A 7 8.83 -12.22 -20.58
C LEU A 7 7.53 -12.03 -19.82
N ILE A 8 6.39 -12.52 -20.34
CA ILE A 8 5.12 -12.42 -19.61
C ILE A 8 5.16 -13.22 -18.31
N ILE A 9 5.80 -14.39 -18.31
CA ILE A 9 6.01 -15.19 -17.08
C ILE A 9 6.90 -14.41 -16.10
N ALA A 10 7.97 -13.78 -16.58
CA ALA A 10 8.83 -12.94 -15.75
C ALA A 10 8.06 -11.77 -15.12
N VAL A 11 7.19 -11.09 -15.88
CA VAL A 11 6.31 -10.04 -15.37
C VAL A 11 5.39 -10.58 -14.27
N ILE A 12 4.72 -11.71 -14.51
CA ILE A 12 3.83 -12.32 -13.52
C ILE A 12 4.60 -12.67 -12.24
N VAL A 13 5.76 -13.32 -12.37
CA VAL A 13 6.59 -13.69 -11.21
C VAL A 13 7.06 -12.45 -10.45
N LEU A 14 7.53 -11.42 -11.13
CA LEU A 14 7.97 -10.17 -10.50
C LEU A 14 6.81 -9.41 -9.85
N ALA A 15 5.63 -9.38 -10.48
CA ALA A 15 4.46 -8.74 -9.91
C ALA A 15 3.97 -9.46 -8.65
N LEU A 16 3.96 -10.80 -8.65
CA LEU A 16 3.65 -11.60 -7.46
C LEU A 16 4.72 -11.47 -6.38
N LEU A 17 6.00 -11.39 -6.76
CA LEU A 17 7.09 -11.11 -5.82
C LEU A 17 6.94 -9.72 -5.20
N PHE A 18 6.61 -8.70 -6.01
CA PHE A 18 6.30 -7.37 -5.52
C PHE A 18 5.12 -7.38 -4.55
N ASP A 19 4.04 -8.12 -4.87
CA ASP A 19 2.86 -8.21 -4.00
C ASP A 19 3.14 -8.94 -2.69
N PHE A 20 3.96 -9.98 -2.75
CA PHE A 20 4.46 -10.69 -1.58
C PHE A 20 5.35 -9.80 -0.71
N ILE A 21 6.26 -9.04 -1.34
CA ILE A 21 7.11 -8.07 -0.65
C ILE A 21 6.23 -7.01 0.02
N ASN A 22 5.23 -6.51 -0.70
CA ASN A 22 4.26 -5.56 -0.20
C ASN A 22 3.50 -6.14 1.02
N GLY A 23 3.02 -7.37 0.92
CA GLY A 23 2.32 -8.05 2.01
C GLY A 23 3.13 -8.09 3.31
N PHE A 24 4.41 -8.46 3.25
CA PHE A 24 5.24 -8.51 4.46
C PHE A 24 5.66 -7.12 4.94
N HIS A 25 5.97 -6.20 4.01
CA HIS A 25 6.35 -4.82 4.31
C HIS A 25 5.21 -4.09 5.03
N ASP A 26 4.01 -4.20 4.48
CA ASP A 26 2.82 -3.48 4.93
C ASP A 26 1.97 -4.30 5.91
N THR A 27 2.46 -5.46 6.38
CA THR A 27 1.88 -6.15 7.54
C THR A 27 1.77 -5.19 8.73
N ALA A 28 2.72 -4.26 8.87
CA ALA A 28 2.69 -3.23 9.90
C ALA A 28 1.42 -2.37 9.86
N ASN A 29 0.88 -2.09 8.67
CA ASN A 29 -0.32 -1.27 8.51
C ASN A 29 -1.56 -1.99 9.06
N ALA A 30 -1.62 -3.32 8.90
CA ALA A 30 -2.76 -4.11 9.34
C ALA A 30 -2.72 -4.47 10.84
N ILE A 31 -1.53 -4.68 11.43
CA ILE A 31 -1.43 -5.26 12.79
C ILE A 31 -0.65 -4.43 13.81
N ALA A 32 0.14 -3.42 13.43
CA ALA A 32 1.04 -2.78 14.38
C ALA A 32 0.31 -2.13 15.55
N THR A 33 -0.85 -1.53 15.30
CA THR A 33 -1.72 -0.91 16.30
C THR A 33 -2.26 -1.93 17.31
N SER A 34 -2.86 -3.02 16.85
CA SER A 34 -3.49 -4.05 17.69
C SER A 34 -2.48 -4.90 18.45
N VAL A 35 -1.29 -5.10 17.88
CA VAL A 35 -0.16 -5.75 18.58
C VAL A 35 0.44 -4.81 19.63
N SER A 36 0.61 -3.52 19.33
CA SER A 36 1.23 -2.56 20.25
C SER A 36 0.35 -2.23 21.45
N THR A 37 -0.98 -2.20 21.28
CA THR A 37 -1.95 -2.08 22.39
C THR A 37 -2.15 -3.39 23.13
N ARG A 38 -1.52 -4.48 22.67
CA ARG A 38 -1.67 -5.85 23.17
C ARG A 38 -3.10 -6.40 23.03
N ALA A 39 -3.92 -5.83 22.15
CA ALA A 39 -5.27 -6.30 21.85
C ALA A 39 -5.22 -7.71 21.22
N LEU A 40 -4.26 -7.93 20.33
CA LEU A 40 -4.02 -9.23 19.72
C LEU A 40 -2.61 -9.74 20.05
N ARG A 41 -2.48 -11.06 20.20
CA ARG A 41 -1.18 -11.71 20.21
C ARG A 41 -0.60 -11.66 18.79
N PRO A 42 0.72 -11.49 18.62
CA PRO A 42 1.28 -11.25 17.30
C PRO A 42 0.99 -12.37 16.28
N ARG A 43 1.07 -13.65 16.69
CA ARG A 43 0.72 -14.79 15.80
C ARG A 43 -0.75 -14.74 15.33
N THR A 44 -1.68 -14.46 16.24
CA THR A 44 -3.11 -14.36 15.93
C THR A 44 -3.37 -13.17 14.99
N ALA A 45 -2.71 -12.04 15.24
CA ALA A 45 -2.84 -10.86 14.39
C ALA A 45 -2.37 -11.12 12.96
N ILE A 46 -1.23 -11.81 12.79
CA ILE A 46 -0.68 -12.19 11.48
C ILE A 46 -1.63 -13.12 10.72
N ILE A 47 -2.12 -14.18 11.36
CA ILE A 47 -3.05 -15.14 10.72
C ILE A 47 -4.34 -14.44 10.29
N MET A 48 -4.92 -13.63 11.19
CA MET A 48 -6.11 -12.85 10.89
C MET A 48 -5.88 -11.87 9.74
N ALA A 49 -4.77 -11.15 9.75
CA ALA A 49 -4.44 -10.17 8.71
C ALA A 49 -4.19 -10.85 7.36
N ALA A 50 -3.48 -11.98 7.32
CA ALA A 50 -3.24 -12.72 6.08
C ALA A 50 -4.57 -13.20 5.46
N PHE A 51 -5.45 -13.79 6.28
CA PHE A 51 -6.76 -14.25 5.81
C PHE A 51 -7.64 -13.07 5.32
N LEU A 52 -7.72 -11.98 6.09
CA LEU A 52 -8.55 -10.85 5.71
C LEU A 52 -7.97 -10.03 4.55
N ASN A 53 -6.64 -9.97 4.41
CA ASN A 53 -5.99 -9.41 3.22
C ASN A 53 -6.40 -10.20 1.97
N PHE A 54 -6.40 -11.54 2.04
CA PHE A 54 -6.87 -12.38 0.94
C PHE A 54 -8.33 -12.08 0.58
N ILE A 55 -9.23 -12.09 1.58
CA ILE A 55 -10.66 -11.85 1.35
C ILE A 55 -10.92 -10.43 0.84
N GLY A 56 -10.19 -9.44 1.36
CA GLY A 56 -10.20 -8.06 0.88
C GLY A 56 -9.77 -7.95 -0.57
N ALA A 57 -8.67 -8.59 -0.96
CA ALA A 57 -8.19 -8.65 -2.34
C ALA A 57 -9.23 -9.26 -3.29
N MET A 58 -10.00 -10.24 -2.82
CA MET A 58 -11.08 -10.86 -3.59
C MET A 58 -12.34 -9.99 -3.71
N TYR A 59 -12.42 -8.81 -3.06
CA TYR A 59 -13.63 -7.98 -3.03
C TYR A 59 -13.83 -7.14 -4.31
N SER A 60 -12.80 -6.45 -4.80
CA SER A 60 -12.93 -5.46 -5.89
C SER A 60 -11.75 -5.55 -6.87
N THR A 61 -11.90 -4.94 -8.04
CA THR A 61 -10.87 -4.80 -9.09
C THR A 61 -10.78 -3.36 -9.62
N GLY A 62 -11.47 -2.40 -8.98
CA GLY A 62 -11.51 -1.00 -9.43
C GLY A 62 -10.15 -0.29 -9.35
N VAL A 63 -9.41 -0.49 -8.25
CA VAL A 63 -8.05 0.06 -8.08
C VAL A 63 -7.10 -0.54 -9.12
N ALA A 64 -7.26 -1.83 -9.46
CA ALA A 64 -6.47 -2.48 -10.49
C ALA A 64 -6.67 -1.83 -11.86
N LYS A 65 -7.91 -1.46 -12.20
CA LYS A 65 -8.25 -0.72 -13.42
C LYS A 65 -7.58 0.66 -13.46
N THR A 66 -7.57 1.39 -12.35
CA THR A 66 -6.86 2.67 -12.29
C THR A 66 -5.35 2.50 -12.37
N ILE A 67 -4.74 1.55 -11.65
CA ILE A 67 -3.27 1.34 -11.71
C ILE A 67 -2.83 0.89 -13.11
N GLY A 68 -3.54 -0.05 -13.74
CA GLY A 68 -3.18 -0.54 -15.06
C GLY A 68 -3.57 0.40 -16.21
N GLY A 69 -4.61 1.21 -16.05
CA GLY A 69 -5.14 2.06 -17.13
C GLY A 69 -4.76 3.54 -17.07
N ASP A 70 -4.50 4.10 -15.88
CA ASP A 70 -4.36 5.57 -15.72
C ASP A 70 -2.90 6.04 -15.76
N ILE A 71 -1.89 5.15 -15.75
CA ILE A 71 -0.46 5.56 -15.75
C ILE A 71 0.07 5.74 -17.19
N VAL A 72 -0.29 4.84 -18.10
CA VAL A 72 0.20 4.84 -19.50
C VAL A 72 -0.93 5.23 -20.45
N LYS A 73 -0.61 6.02 -21.47
CA LYS A 73 -1.58 6.59 -22.42
C LYS A 73 -2.26 5.55 -23.33
N SER A 74 -1.55 4.47 -23.65
CA SER A 74 -2.06 3.36 -24.46
C SER A 74 -1.26 2.09 -24.13
N ALA A 75 -1.91 0.93 -24.24
CA ALA A 75 -1.25 -0.37 -24.11
C ALA A 75 -0.11 -0.56 -25.13
N ASN A 76 -0.15 0.17 -26.26
CA ASN A 76 0.89 0.12 -27.30
C ASN A 76 2.19 0.84 -26.88
N HIS A 77 2.16 1.66 -25.83
CA HIS A 77 3.33 2.39 -25.31
C HIS A 77 3.98 1.70 -24.10
N ILE A 78 3.52 0.49 -23.76
CA ILE A 78 4.11 -0.32 -22.71
C ILE A 78 4.30 -1.73 -23.24
N ASP A 79 5.44 -2.34 -22.96
CA ASP A 79 5.74 -3.74 -23.26
C ASP A 79 6.19 -4.45 -21.96
N GLU A 80 6.46 -5.74 -22.06
CA GLU A 80 6.89 -6.53 -20.90
C GLU A 80 8.23 -6.05 -20.34
N HIS A 81 9.16 -5.53 -21.16
CA HIS A 81 10.46 -5.03 -20.69
C HIS A 81 10.33 -3.81 -19.78
N ILE A 82 9.47 -2.86 -20.17
CA ILE A 82 9.17 -1.67 -19.36
C ILE A 82 8.54 -2.07 -18.03
N ILE A 83 7.61 -3.03 -18.04
CA ILE A 83 6.95 -3.52 -16.82
C ILE A 83 7.95 -4.23 -15.90
N VAL A 84 8.82 -5.08 -16.45
CA VAL A 84 9.90 -5.75 -15.70
C VAL A 84 10.80 -4.71 -15.03
N ALA A 85 11.27 -3.71 -15.78
CA ALA A 85 12.13 -2.66 -15.24
C ALA A 85 11.47 -1.85 -14.12
N ALA A 86 10.19 -1.48 -14.32
CA ALA A 86 9.39 -0.78 -13.33
C ALA A 86 9.22 -1.59 -12.04
N LEU A 87 8.89 -2.89 -12.16
CA LEU A 87 8.72 -3.79 -11.02
C LEU A 87 10.04 -3.99 -10.25
N ILE A 88 11.16 -4.17 -10.95
CA ILE A 88 12.48 -4.28 -10.30
C ILE A 88 12.78 -2.99 -9.52
N GLY A 89 12.54 -1.82 -10.11
CA GLY A 89 12.74 -0.54 -9.43
C GLY A 89 11.91 -0.40 -8.15
N ALA A 90 10.64 -0.79 -8.20
CA ALA A 90 9.76 -0.77 -7.05
C ALA A 90 10.18 -1.80 -5.97
N ILE A 91 10.55 -3.02 -6.38
CA ILE A 91 11.01 -4.09 -5.49
C ILE A 91 12.30 -3.68 -4.76
N VAL A 92 13.30 -3.19 -5.49
CA VAL A 92 14.59 -2.77 -4.91
C VAL A 92 14.37 -1.68 -3.87
N TRP A 93 13.53 -0.70 -4.16
CA TRP A 93 13.20 0.35 -3.21
C TRP A 93 12.49 -0.17 -1.96
N ASN A 94 11.48 -1.02 -2.13
CA ASN A 94 10.74 -1.62 -1.01
C ASN A 94 11.64 -2.47 -0.10
N LEU A 95 12.58 -3.23 -0.67
CA LEU A 95 13.56 -4.00 0.10
C LEU A 95 14.55 -3.09 0.83
N PHE A 96 15.00 -2.02 0.17
CA PHE A 96 15.89 -1.03 0.77
C PHE A 96 15.25 -0.32 1.97
N THR A 97 14.03 0.21 1.80
CA THR A 97 13.30 0.91 2.87
C THR A 97 12.98 -0.02 4.04
N TRP A 98 12.61 -1.27 3.76
CA TRP A 98 12.47 -2.30 4.79
C TRP A 98 13.78 -2.56 5.54
N TRP A 99 14.90 -2.65 4.82
CA TRP A 99 16.20 -2.95 5.43
C TRP A 99 16.58 -1.91 6.49
N ILE A 100 16.36 -0.63 6.18
CA ILE A 100 16.56 0.51 7.09
C ILE A 100 15.38 0.79 8.05
N ALA A 101 14.35 -0.07 8.04
CA ALA A 101 13.15 0.03 8.88
C ALA A 101 12.35 1.34 8.71
N MET A 102 12.37 1.89 7.50
CA MET A 102 11.65 3.10 7.10
C MET A 102 10.32 2.72 6.45
N PRO A 103 9.17 3.14 7.01
CA PRO A 103 7.86 2.85 6.41
C PRO A 103 7.68 3.66 5.12
N SER A 104 7.85 3.01 3.98
CA SER A 104 7.58 3.54 2.64
C SER A 104 6.23 3.07 2.09
N SER A 105 5.82 3.65 0.96
CA SER A 105 4.62 3.27 0.23
C SER A 105 4.95 2.46 -1.02
N SER A 106 4.49 1.22 -1.08
CA SER A 106 4.58 0.39 -2.28
C SER A 106 3.81 1.00 -3.46
N SER A 107 2.69 1.71 -3.20
CA SER A 107 1.94 2.43 -4.25
C SER A 107 2.81 3.49 -4.93
N HIS A 108 3.53 4.29 -4.14
CA HIS A 108 4.43 5.32 -4.66
C HIS A 108 5.60 4.68 -5.42
N ALA A 109 6.15 3.59 -4.89
CA ALA A 109 7.26 2.87 -5.49
C ALA A 109 6.90 2.30 -6.87
N LEU A 110 5.71 1.71 -6.99
CA LEU A 110 5.21 1.17 -8.24
C LEU A 110 4.94 2.27 -9.27
N VAL A 111 4.22 3.33 -8.87
CA VAL A 111 3.91 4.47 -9.75
C VAL A 111 5.21 5.14 -10.24
N GLY A 112 6.15 5.40 -9.34
CA GLY A 112 7.44 5.97 -9.70
C GLY A 112 8.23 5.06 -10.65
N GLY A 113 8.35 3.77 -10.33
CA GLY A 113 9.01 2.78 -11.19
C GLY A 113 8.47 2.76 -12.62
N ILE A 114 7.14 2.78 -12.79
CA ILE A 114 6.51 2.80 -14.12
C ILE A 114 6.77 4.13 -14.82
N ILE A 115 6.61 5.26 -14.14
CA ILE A 115 6.89 6.59 -14.72
C ILE A 115 8.32 6.65 -15.25
N GLY A 116 9.29 6.19 -14.47
CA GLY A 116 10.70 6.18 -14.83
C GLY A 116 11.01 5.31 -16.05
N ALA A 117 10.55 4.05 -16.04
CA ALA A 117 10.78 3.12 -17.14
C ALA A 117 10.12 3.60 -18.45
N VAL A 118 8.87 4.06 -18.39
CA VAL A 118 8.14 4.59 -19.55
C VAL A 118 8.80 5.85 -20.10
N LEU A 119 9.27 6.76 -19.21
CA LEU A 119 9.91 8.00 -19.63
C LEU A 119 11.20 7.76 -20.44
N VAL A 120 12.00 6.76 -20.08
CA VAL A 120 13.20 6.38 -20.84
C VAL A 120 12.82 5.66 -22.13
N SER A 121 11.81 4.78 -22.08
CA SER A 121 11.41 3.96 -23.21
C SER A 121 10.72 4.75 -24.34
N THR A 122 9.68 5.50 -24.01
CA THR A 122 8.78 6.15 -24.99
C THR A 122 8.74 7.67 -24.85
N GLY A 123 9.54 8.22 -23.93
CA GLY A 123 9.48 9.64 -23.57
C GLY A 123 8.19 10.02 -22.83
N ALA A 124 7.94 11.32 -22.72
CA ALA A 124 6.75 11.84 -22.04
C ALA A 124 5.43 11.48 -22.76
N ILE A 125 5.48 11.05 -24.03
CA ILE A 125 4.30 10.75 -24.85
C ILE A 125 3.59 9.47 -24.38
N GLY A 126 4.34 8.50 -23.83
CA GLY A 126 3.78 7.28 -23.27
C GLY A 126 3.01 7.48 -21.96
N LEU A 127 3.25 8.59 -21.26
CA LEU A 127 2.65 8.86 -19.94
C LEU A 127 1.27 9.51 -20.07
N ASN A 128 0.31 9.01 -19.28
CA ASN A 128 -0.99 9.64 -19.11
C ASN A 128 -0.94 10.64 -17.94
N PHE A 129 -0.52 11.88 -18.20
CA PHE A 129 -0.39 12.90 -17.15
C PHE A 129 -1.68 13.18 -16.37
N TRP A 130 -2.85 13.06 -17.02
CA TRP A 130 -4.12 13.25 -16.34
C TRP A 130 -4.40 12.12 -15.33
N GLY A 131 -4.22 10.88 -15.77
CA GLY A 131 -4.40 9.71 -14.90
C GLY A 131 -3.34 9.62 -13.80
N ILE A 132 -2.08 9.91 -14.10
CA ILE A 132 -1.01 10.07 -13.10
C ILE A 132 -1.38 11.17 -12.09
N GLY A 133 -1.87 12.31 -12.56
CA GLY A 133 -2.33 13.41 -11.71
C GLY A 133 -3.42 12.96 -10.72
N LYS A 134 -4.40 12.20 -11.19
CA LYS A 134 -5.46 11.60 -10.35
C LYS A 134 -4.90 10.64 -9.29
N ILE A 135 -3.94 9.78 -9.67
CA ILE A 135 -3.28 8.84 -8.75
C ILE A 135 -2.47 9.61 -7.69
N VAL A 136 -1.59 10.52 -8.12
CA VAL A 136 -0.76 11.34 -7.23
C VAL A 136 -1.63 12.18 -6.29
N LEU A 137 -2.72 12.76 -6.80
CA LEU A 137 -3.67 13.49 -5.97
C LEU A 137 -4.28 12.61 -4.88
N SER A 138 -4.70 11.37 -5.21
CA SER A 138 -5.20 10.43 -4.21
C SER A 138 -4.15 10.05 -3.16
N LEU A 139 -2.90 9.84 -3.61
CA LEU A 139 -1.77 9.53 -2.74
C LEU A 139 -1.43 10.66 -1.76
N ILE A 140 -1.61 11.92 -2.15
CA ILE A 140 -1.40 13.10 -1.31
C ILE A 140 -2.60 13.39 -0.41
N LEU A 141 -3.82 13.32 -0.94
CA LEU A 141 -5.04 13.64 -0.19
C LEU A 141 -5.35 12.60 0.90
N SER A 142 -5.11 11.33 0.63
CA SER A 142 -5.46 10.24 1.56
C SER A 142 -4.83 10.38 2.97
N PRO A 143 -3.54 10.68 3.16
CA PRO A 143 -3.00 10.94 4.49
C PRO A 143 -3.53 12.22 5.14
N VAL A 144 -3.80 13.28 4.37
CA VAL A 144 -4.37 14.52 4.90
C VAL A 144 -5.77 14.25 5.46
N ILE A 145 -6.61 13.56 4.68
CA ILE A 145 -7.93 13.11 5.10
C ILE A 145 -7.80 12.21 6.34
N ALA A 146 -6.85 11.28 6.36
CA ALA A 146 -6.64 10.39 7.51
C ALA A 146 -6.26 11.15 8.80
N ILE A 147 -5.43 12.20 8.70
CA ILE A 147 -5.09 13.05 9.86
C ILE A 147 -6.33 13.80 10.35
N ILE A 148 -7.07 14.45 9.44
CA ILE A 148 -8.26 15.24 9.78
C ILE A 148 -9.35 14.36 10.38
N PHE A 149 -9.71 13.26 9.72
CA PHE A 149 -10.73 12.35 10.20
C PHE A 149 -10.28 11.62 11.46
N GLY A 150 -8.99 11.28 11.59
CA GLY A 150 -8.45 10.70 12.82
C GLY A 150 -8.60 11.63 14.02
N PHE A 151 -8.37 12.94 13.81
CA PHE A 151 -8.61 13.96 14.82
C PHE A 151 -10.09 14.06 15.19
N ILE A 152 -10.99 14.08 14.19
CA ILE A 152 -12.44 14.15 14.40
C ILE A 152 -12.96 12.91 15.15
N VAL A 153 -12.61 11.70 14.70
CA VAL A 153 -13.00 10.43 15.32
C VAL A 153 -12.58 10.39 16.78
N MET A 154 -11.36 10.81 17.10
CA MET A 154 -10.89 10.81 18.48
C MET A 154 -11.62 11.85 19.35
N ASN A 155 -11.96 13.02 18.80
CA ASN A 155 -12.79 14.00 19.52
C ASN A 155 -14.20 13.50 19.79
N ILE A 156 -14.83 12.80 18.83
CA ILE A 156 -16.11 12.12 19.05
C ILE A 156 -15.98 11.12 20.19
N PHE A 157 -14.87 10.37 20.26
CA PHE A 157 -14.64 9.42 21.34
C PHE A 157 -14.46 10.12 22.69
N PHE A 158 -13.81 11.29 22.74
CA PHE A 158 -13.74 12.08 23.96
C PHE A 158 -15.12 12.60 24.40
N LEU A 159 -15.97 13.02 23.46
CA LEU A 159 -17.33 13.44 23.77
C LEU A 159 -18.18 12.29 24.34
N LEU A 160 -18.11 11.11 23.73
CA LEU A 160 -18.90 9.95 24.12
C LEU A 160 -18.37 9.26 25.38
N PHE A 161 -17.05 9.16 25.53
CA PHE A 161 -16.41 8.30 26.52
C PHE A 161 -15.50 9.04 27.52
N GLY A 162 -15.36 10.36 27.42
CA GLY A 162 -14.43 11.16 28.25
C GLY A 162 -14.75 11.12 29.75
N LYS A 163 -15.99 10.82 30.14
CA LYS A 163 -16.42 10.69 31.54
C LYS A 163 -16.07 9.34 32.18
N TYR A 164 -15.65 8.34 31.39
CA TYR A 164 -15.35 7.00 31.90
C TYR A 164 -13.89 6.89 32.39
N ARG A 165 -13.67 6.03 33.39
CA ARG A 165 -12.32 5.74 33.88
C ARG A 165 -11.46 5.09 32.77
N PRO A 166 -10.25 5.61 32.49
CA PRO A 166 -9.41 5.12 31.39
C PRO A 166 -9.09 3.61 31.44
N SER A 167 -8.96 3.02 32.63
CA SER A 167 -8.64 1.59 32.80
C SER A 167 -9.78 0.68 32.31
N SER A 168 -11.01 0.97 32.75
CA SER A 168 -12.21 0.23 32.34
C SER A 168 -12.48 0.39 30.84
N LEU A 169 -12.34 1.62 30.32
CA LEU A 169 -12.52 1.91 28.91
C LEU A 169 -11.52 1.14 28.05
N ASN A 170 -10.23 1.19 28.39
CA ASN A 170 -9.20 0.48 27.65
C ASN A 170 -9.40 -1.04 27.66
N ASN A 171 -9.90 -1.64 28.75
CA ASN A 171 -10.20 -3.07 28.78
C ASN A 171 -11.32 -3.46 27.81
N LYS A 172 -12.36 -2.64 27.66
CA LYS A 172 -13.43 -2.85 26.69
C LYS A 172 -12.95 -2.64 25.26
N PHE A 173 -12.29 -1.51 24.99
CA PHE A 173 -11.77 -1.18 23.67
C PHE A 173 -10.69 -2.15 23.20
N LYS A 174 -9.93 -2.77 24.11
CA LYS A 174 -8.99 -3.84 23.78
C LYS A 174 -9.67 -5.03 23.09
N ARG A 175 -10.89 -5.40 23.51
CA ARG A 175 -11.66 -6.47 22.87
C ARG A 175 -12.27 -6.00 21.55
N LEU A 176 -12.81 -4.79 21.54
CA LEU A 176 -13.41 -4.20 20.33
C LEU A 176 -12.38 -3.93 19.23
N GLN A 177 -11.12 -3.64 19.58
CA GLN A 177 -10.04 -3.37 18.62
C GLN A 177 -9.76 -4.57 17.71
N ILE A 178 -10.10 -5.79 18.14
CA ILE A 178 -10.00 -6.96 17.27
C ILE A 178 -10.84 -6.77 15.99
N ILE A 179 -12.03 -6.18 16.14
CA ILE A 179 -12.95 -5.93 15.01
C ILE A 179 -12.36 -4.86 14.09
N THR A 180 -11.87 -3.74 14.63
CA THR A 180 -11.30 -2.66 13.79
C THR A 180 -9.98 -3.09 13.14
N ALA A 181 -9.18 -3.91 13.80
CA ALA A 181 -7.99 -4.50 13.20
C ALA A 181 -8.35 -5.46 12.06
N ALA A 182 -9.43 -6.22 12.22
CA ALA A 182 -9.97 -7.07 11.16
C ALA A 182 -10.46 -6.25 9.96
N THR A 183 -11.27 -5.20 10.19
CA THR A 183 -11.74 -4.34 9.10
C THR A 183 -10.58 -3.61 8.43
N MET A 184 -9.58 -3.16 9.19
CA MET A 184 -8.37 -2.54 8.65
C MET A 184 -7.58 -3.49 7.76
N ALA A 185 -7.37 -4.75 8.18
CA ALA A 185 -6.73 -5.77 7.34
C ALA A 185 -7.53 -6.06 6.07
N PHE A 186 -8.85 -6.18 6.17
CA PHE A 186 -9.70 -6.34 4.98
C PHE A 186 -9.58 -5.14 4.03
N SER A 187 -9.66 -3.91 4.54
CA SER A 187 -9.52 -2.69 3.75
C SER A 187 -8.15 -2.62 3.08
N HIS A 188 -7.09 -2.98 3.79
CA HIS A 188 -5.74 -3.06 3.27
C HIS A 188 -5.64 -4.01 2.07
N GLY A 189 -6.07 -5.27 2.22
CA GLY A 189 -6.14 -6.23 1.12
C GLY A 189 -6.94 -5.74 -0.09
N SER A 190 -8.06 -5.07 0.18
CA SER A 190 -8.95 -4.57 -0.87
C SER A 190 -8.36 -3.45 -1.72
N ASN A 191 -7.31 -2.74 -1.27
CA ASN A 191 -6.65 -1.71 -2.06
C ASN A 191 -5.29 -2.19 -2.61
N ASP A 192 -4.52 -2.91 -1.80
CA ASP A 192 -3.11 -3.17 -2.08
C ASP A 192 -2.86 -4.30 -3.09
N ALA A 193 -3.51 -5.46 -2.93
CA ALA A 193 -3.34 -6.57 -3.88
C ALA A 193 -3.76 -6.17 -5.31
N GLN A 194 -4.69 -5.23 -5.42
CA GLN A 194 -5.18 -4.75 -6.71
C GLN A 194 -4.10 -4.04 -7.53
N LYS A 195 -3.02 -3.52 -6.92
CA LYS A 195 -1.91 -2.90 -7.64
C LYS A 195 -1.24 -3.91 -8.54
N SER A 196 -0.87 -5.06 -7.97
CA SER A 196 -0.25 -6.18 -8.68
C SER A 196 -1.19 -6.80 -9.70
N MET A 197 -2.50 -6.91 -9.38
CA MET A 197 -3.51 -7.31 -10.36
C MET A 197 -3.55 -6.38 -11.58
N GLY A 198 -3.46 -5.07 -11.34
CA GLY A 198 -3.47 -4.06 -12.40
C GLY A 198 -2.27 -4.19 -13.33
N ILE A 199 -1.07 -4.43 -12.78
CA ILE A 199 0.16 -4.59 -13.57
C ILE A 199 0.15 -5.87 -14.38
N ILE A 200 -0.25 -7.00 -13.78
CA ILE A 200 -0.36 -8.27 -14.51
C ILE A 200 -1.39 -8.14 -15.64
N THR A 201 -2.54 -7.53 -15.35
CA THR A 201 -3.60 -7.33 -16.36
C THR A 201 -3.13 -6.40 -17.48
N LEU A 202 -2.38 -5.34 -17.16
CA LEU A 202 -1.77 -4.46 -18.16
C LEU A 202 -0.80 -5.21 -19.07
N ALA A 203 0.04 -6.08 -18.49
CA ALA A 203 0.96 -6.90 -19.27
C ALA A 203 0.23 -7.89 -20.18
N LEU A 204 -0.82 -8.54 -19.68
CA LEU A 204 -1.65 -9.44 -20.48
C LEU A 204 -2.35 -8.70 -21.63
N LEU A 205 -2.82 -7.47 -21.39
CA LEU A 205 -3.48 -6.65 -22.41
C LEU A 205 -2.49 -6.18 -23.47
N SER A 206 -1.34 -5.63 -23.04
CA SER A 206 -0.29 -5.16 -23.96
C SER A 206 0.29 -6.31 -24.80
N GLY A 207 0.54 -7.47 -24.19
CA GLY A 207 1.02 -8.66 -24.88
C GLY A 207 -0.01 -9.37 -25.76
N GLY A 208 -1.26 -8.86 -25.85
CA GLY A 208 -2.32 -9.41 -26.69
C GLY A 208 -2.93 -10.73 -26.19
N TYR A 209 -2.77 -11.07 -24.91
CA TYR A 209 -3.36 -12.25 -24.29
C TYR A 209 -4.82 -12.05 -23.88
N ILE A 210 -5.25 -10.79 -23.73
CA ILE A 210 -6.64 -10.40 -23.48
C ILE A 210 -6.98 -9.18 -24.37
N ASP A 211 -8.23 -9.09 -24.82
CA ASP A 211 -8.67 -7.99 -25.72
C ASP A 211 -9.12 -6.73 -24.96
N VAL A 212 -9.55 -6.90 -23.70
CA VAL A 212 -10.13 -5.84 -22.87
C VAL A 212 -9.49 -5.87 -21.50
N PHE A 213 -9.33 -4.69 -20.87
CA PHE A 213 -8.84 -4.58 -19.50
C PHE A 213 -9.91 -5.07 -18.50
N GLU A 214 -10.00 -6.38 -18.34
CA GLU A 214 -10.75 -7.05 -17.29
C GLU A 214 -9.81 -7.96 -16.50
N VAL A 215 -9.72 -7.74 -15.18
CA VAL A 215 -8.82 -8.50 -14.32
C VAL A 215 -9.28 -9.96 -14.28
N PRO A 216 -8.50 -10.91 -14.81
CA PRO A 216 -8.91 -12.31 -14.83
C PRO A 216 -8.97 -12.89 -13.42
N TYR A 217 -9.87 -13.85 -13.20
CA TYR A 217 -10.09 -14.43 -11.88
C TYR A 217 -8.82 -15.12 -11.31
N TYR A 218 -8.02 -15.76 -12.17
CA TYR A 218 -6.75 -16.37 -11.75
C TYR A 218 -5.73 -15.32 -11.29
N VAL A 219 -5.65 -14.16 -11.95
CA VAL A 219 -4.79 -13.04 -11.52
C VAL A 219 -5.22 -12.57 -10.12
N LYS A 220 -6.54 -12.47 -9.90
CA LYS A 220 -7.11 -12.09 -8.60
C LYS A 220 -6.68 -13.05 -7.50
N ILE A 221 -6.80 -14.36 -7.72
CA ILE A 221 -6.39 -15.39 -6.76
C ILE A 221 -4.87 -15.35 -6.52
N LEU A 222 -4.07 -15.24 -7.58
CA LEU A 222 -2.61 -15.24 -7.46
C LEU A 222 -2.12 -14.04 -6.64
N ALA A 223 -2.59 -12.83 -6.94
CA ALA A 223 -2.26 -11.62 -6.18
C ALA A 223 -2.75 -11.72 -4.73
N ALA A 224 -4.02 -12.11 -4.51
CA ALA A 224 -4.56 -12.31 -3.17
C ALA A 224 -3.72 -13.30 -2.34
N THR A 225 -3.28 -14.40 -2.96
CA THR A 225 -2.43 -15.41 -2.32
C THR A 225 -1.04 -14.86 -2.02
N ALA A 226 -0.40 -14.19 -2.98
CA ALA A 226 0.92 -13.59 -2.81
C ALA A 226 0.93 -12.58 -1.65
N MET A 227 -0.04 -11.67 -1.62
CA MET A 227 -0.20 -10.70 -0.54
C MET A 227 -0.45 -11.37 0.81
N ALA A 228 -1.30 -12.40 0.88
CA ALA A 228 -1.58 -13.13 2.11
C ALA A 228 -0.34 -13.88 2.62
N CYS A 229 0.40 -14.54 1.75
CA CYS A 229 1.66 -15.23 2.07
C CYS A 229 2.72 -14.24 2.56
N GLY A 230 2.88 -13.10 1.91
CA GLY A 230 3.76 -12.03 2.38
C GLY A 230 3.36 -11.56 3.77
N THR A 231 2.07 -11.31 3.98
CA THR A 231 1.52 -10.91 5.28
C THR A 231 1.82 -11.94 6.39
N ALA A 232 1.76 -13.22 6.05
CA ALA A 232 2.01 -14.33 6.99
C ALA A 232 3.46 -14.38 7.49
N ILE A 233 4.43 -13.92 6.70
CA ILE A 233 5.85 -13.81 7.11
C ILE A 233 6.04 -12.63 8.08
N GLY A 234 5.30 -11.56 7.84
CA GLY A 234 5.28 -10.35 8.66
C GLY A 234 6.42 -9.37 8.36
N GLY A 235 6.50 -8.31 9.17
CA GLY A 235 7.40 -7.18 8.90
C GLY A 235 7.94 -6.55 10.17
N TRP A 236 8.54 -7.35 11.06
CA TRP A 236 8.85 -6.93 12.44
C TRP A 236 9.64 -5.63 12.57
N LYS A 237 10.55 -5.35 11.63
CA LYS A 237 11.30 -4.09 11.60
C LYS A 237 10.36 -2.88 11.49
N ILE A 238 9.40 -2.95 10.57
CA ILE A 238 8.44 -1.87 10.29
C ILE A 238 7.34 -1.84 11.36
N ILE A 239 6.85 -3.00 11.81
CA ILE A 239 5.86 -3.11 12.89
C ILE A 239 6.33 -2.34 14.14
N LYS A 240 7.61 -2.49 14.51
CA LYS A 240 8.21 -1.77 15.65
C LYS A 240 8.25 -0.25 15.44
N THR A 241 8.45 0.21 14.21
CA THR A 241 8.45 1.65 13.88
C THR A 241 7.03 2.22 13.93
N VAL A 242 6.07 1.65 13.20
CA VAL A 242 4.69 2.15 13.10
C VAL A 242 3.95 2.06 14.45
N GLY A 243 4.14 0.97 15.20
CA GLY A 243 3.39 0.68 16.43
C GLY A 243 3.73 1.55 17.65
N GLY A 244 4.88 2.23 17.66
CA GLY A 244 5.33 2.93 18.87
C GLY A 244 6.23 4.16 18.67
N LYS A 245 6.71 4.46 17.45
CA LYS A 245 7.56 5.64 17.23
C LYS A 245 6.80 6.92 16.91
N ILE A 246 5.53 6.85 16.48
CA ILE A 246 4.74 8.03 16.13
C ILE A 246 4.02 8.59 17.37
N PHE A 247 3.28 7.73 18.07
CA PHE A 247 2.46 8.08 19.23
C PHE A 247 2.32 6.85 20.14
N LYS A 248 2.21 7.04 21.47
CA LYS A 248 2.04 5.93 22.41
C LYS A 248 0.59 5.43 22.39
N LEU A 249 0.36 4.34 21.66
CA LEU A 249 -0.97 3.76 21.49
C LEU A 249 -1.50 3.09 22.77
N GLN A 250 -2.73 3.45 23.11
CA GLN A 250 -3.60 2.76 24.07
C GLN A 250 -4.75 2.07 23.32
N PRO A 251 -5.43 1.05 23.88
CA PRO A 251 -6.51 0.35 23.19
C PRO A 251 -7.57 1.25 22.55
N VAL A 252 -8.02 2.29 23.25
CA VAL A 252 -9.01 3.24 22.69
C VAL A 252 -8.48 4.04 21.49
N THR A 253 -7.23 4.49 21.54
CA THR A 253 -6.60 5.22 20.42
C THR A 253 -6.21 4.28 19.28
N GLY A 254 -5.86 3.03 19.59
CA GLY A 254 -5.60 2.01 18.59
C GLY A 254 -6.87 1.67 17.82
N PHE A 255 -7.97 1.44 18.54
CA PHE A 255 -9.30 1.27 17.94
C PHE A 255 -9.66 2.44 17.01
N ALA A 256 -9.52 3.68 17.50
CA ALA A 256 -9.85 4.88 16.72
C ALA A 256 -8.97 5.02 15.47
N ALA A 257 -7.67 4.71 15.58
CA ALA A 257 -6.75 4.74 14.44
C ALA A 257 -7.12 3.67 13.41
N ASP A 258 -7.34 2.42 13.84
CA ASP A 258 -7.72 1.30 12.97
C ASP A 258 -9.04 1.55 12.24
N LEU A 259 -10.04 2.05 12.97
CA LEU A 259 -11.35 2.40 12.41
C LEU A 259 -11.20 3.48 11.34
N ASN A 260 -10.49 4.57 11.66
CA ASN A 260 -10.29 5.67 10.74
C ASN A 260 -9.51 5.24 9.48
N SER A 261 -8.43 4.48 9.64
CA SER A 261 -7.65 3.96 8.52
C SER A 261 -8.49 3.03 7.63
N SER A 262 -9.27 2.13 8.24
CA SER A 262 -10.18 1.24 7.52
C SER A 262 -11.22 2.02 6.72
N ILE A 263 -11.84 3.05 7.30
CA ILE A 263 -12.80 3.91 6.60
C ILE A 263 -12.13 4.61 5.40
N VAL A 264 -10.99 5.28 5.61
CA VAL A 264 -10.33 6.04 4.54
C VAL A 264 -9.87 5.13 3.40
N ILE A 265 -9.24 3.99 3.70
CA ILE A 265 -8.76 3.05 2.68
C ILE A 265 -9.93 2.39 1.95
N PHE A 266 -10.97 1.97 2.66
CA PHE A 266 -12.10 1.31 2.05
C PHE A 266 -12.92 2.28 1.20
N SER A 267 -13.15 3.51 1.67
CA SER A 267 -13.79 4.56 0.87
C SER A 267 -13.00 4.85 -0.40
N ALA A 268 -11.66 4.95 -0.33
CA ALA A 268 -10.84 5.10 -1.53
C ALA A 268 -10.98 3.89 -2.47
N THR A 269 -11.04 2.68 -1.93
CA THR A 269 -11.24 1.44 -2.71
C THR A 269 -12.59 1.43 -3.43
N LEU A 270 -13.67 1.88 -2.78
CA LEU A 270 -14.99 2.01 -3.41
C LEU A 270 -14.98 3.06 -4.53
N LEU A 271 -14.18 4.11 -4.37
CA LEU A 271 -13.94 5.12 -5.41
C LEU A 271 -12.93 4.67 -6.48
N SER A 272 -12.44 3.42 -6.40
CA SER A 272 -11.41 2.86 -7.30
C SER A 272 -10.09 3.64 -7.29
N LEU A 273 -9.78 4.31 -6.18
CA LEU A 273 -8.58 5.12 -6.04
C LEU A 273 -7.47 4.34 -5.31
N PRO A 274 -6.26 4.24 -5.90
CA PRO A 274 -5.10 3.69 -5.21
C PRO A 274 -4.63 4.68 -4.14
N VAL A 275 -4.45 4.18 -2.91
CA VAL A 275 -3.91 4.97 -1.81
C VAL A 275 -2.62 4.37 -1.27
N SER A 276 -1.90 5.16 -0.49
CA SER A 276 -0.82 4.65 0.35
C SER A 276 -1.39 4.27 1.71
N THR A 277 -1.59 2.98 1.94
CA THR A 277 -2.08 2.47 3.23
C THR A 277 -1.12 2.81 4.36
N THR A 278 0.20 2.75 4.11
CA THR A 278 1.23 3.22 5.05
C THR A 278 1.02 4.67 5.46
N HIS A 279 0.72 5.57 4.51
CA HIS A 279 0.52 6.99 4.81
C HIS A 279 -0.82 7.21 5.51
N VAL A 280 -1.87 6.50 5.10
CA VAL A 280 -3.19 6.58 5.74
C VAL A 280 -3.11 6.12 7.20
N VAL A 281 -2.51 4.96 7.48
CA VAL A 281 -2.38 4.45 8.87
C VAL A 281 -1.55 5.39 9.73
N SER A 282 -0.41 5.84 9.20
CA SER A 282 0.45 6.80 9.91
C SER A 282 -0.28 8.12 10.16
N GLY A 283 -1.03 8.61 9.17
CA GLY A 283 -1.90 9.78 9.25
C GLY A 283 -2.99 9.64 10.30
N SER A 284 -3.69 8.50 10.33
CA SER A 284 -4.69 8.19 11.34
C SER A 284 -4.10 8.19 12.74
N ILE A 285 -2.92 7.59 12.94
CA ILE A 285 -2.22 7.60 14.24
C ILE A 285 -1.83 9.04 14.63
N MET A 286 -1.33 9.85 13.69
CA MET A 286 -0.99 11.26 13.93
C MET A 286 -2.22 12.10 14.28
N GLY A 287 -3.34 11.92 13.57
CA GLY A 287 -4.60 12.63 13.83
C GLY A 287 -5.18 12.30 15.20
N VAL A 288 -5.29 11.01 15.52
CA VAL A 288 -5.75 10.52 16.83
C VAL A 288 -4.83 11.00 17.96
N GLY A 289 -3.50 10.96 17.76
CA GLY A 289 -2.53 11.46 18.72
C GLY A 289 -2.64 12.97 18.95
N SER A 290 -2.83 13.74 17.87
CA SER A 290 -2.96 15.20 17.93
C SER A 290 -4.22 15.64 18.67
N ALA A 291 -5.33 14.90 18.54
CA ALA A 291 -6.56 15.15 19.29
C ALA A 291 -6.39 14.99 20.80
N LYS A 292 -5.53 14.06 21.25
CA LYS A 292 -5.15 13.97 22.68
C LYS A 292 -4.37 15.22 23.10
N ARG A 293 -3.29 15.49 22.37
CA ARG A 293 -2.40 16.63 22.54
C ARG A 293 -1.43 16.64 21.37
N VAL A 294 -1.29 17.79 20.69
CA VAL A 294 -0.36 17.97 19.56
C VAL A 294 1.06 17.53 19.92
N GLY A 295 1.56 17.86 21.11
CA GLY A 295 2.89 17.47 21.59
C GLY A 295 3.05 15.99 21.99
N ALA A 296 1.98 15.18 21.96
CA ALA A 296 2.09 13.74 22.20
C ALA A 296 2.54 12.97 20.95
N VAL A 297 2.42 13.57 19.77
CA VAL A 297 2.95 13.04 18.51
C VAL A 297 4.42 13.38 18.41
N ARG A 298 5.24 12.40 18.04
CA ARG A 298 6.68 12.58 17.83
C ARG A 298 6.93 13.11 16.41
N TRP A 299 6.81 14.42 16.25
CA TRP A 299 6.90 15.11 14.95
C TRP A 299 8.21 14.86 14.20
N GLY A 300 9.33 14.64 14.89
CA GLY A 300 10.58 14.25 14.23
C GLY A 300 10.47 12.93 13.45
N THR A 301 9.73 11.94 13.97
CA THR A 301 9.44 10.70 13.24
C THR A 301 8.47 10.94 12.09
N ALA A 302 7.42 11.76 12.31
CA ALA A 302 6.49 12.12 11.25
C ALA A 302 7.18 12.81 10.07
N GLN A 303 8.11 13.74 10.34
CA GLN A 303 8.89 14.44 9.33
C GLN A 303 9.82 13.50 8.56
N GLN A 304 10.51 12.58 9.24
CA GLN A 304 11.33 11.55 8.59
C GLN A 304 10.51 10.67 7.65
N MET A 305 9.29 10.31 8.06
CA MET A 305 8.37 9.54 7.22
C MET A 305 7.91 10.36 6.01
N LEU A 306 7.49 11.61 6.21
CA LEU A 306 7.07 12.49 5.11
C LEU A 306 8.19 12.69 4.08
N MET A 307 9.44 12.81 4.51
CA MET A 307 10.59 12.84 3.59
C MET A 307 10.70 11.56 2.77
N ALA A 308 10.56 10.38 3.40
CA ALA A 308 10.55 9.10 2.70
C ALA A 308 9.41 9.01 1.67
N TRP A 309 8.24 9.55 2.02
CA TRP A 309 7.04 9.54 1.18
C TRP A 309 7.26 10.34 -0.10
N VAL A 310 7.80 11.56 0.02
CA VAL A 310 8.11 12.44 -1.12
C VAL A 310 9.23 11.86 -1.99
N LEU A 311 10.28 11.30 -1.37
CA LEU A 311 11.43 10.76 -2.09
C LEU A 311 11.15 9.44 -2.82
N THR A 312 10.11 8.70 -2.41
CA THR A 312 9.84 7.37 -2.99
C THR A 312 9.58 7.43 -4.49
N ILE A 313 8.74 8.35 -4.98
CA ILE A 313 8.43 8.45 -6.42
C ILE A 313 9.68 8.79 -7.24
N PRO A 314 10.45 9.87 -6.94
CA PRO A 314 11.67 10.19 -7.68
C PRO A 314 12.71 9.07 -7.64
N CYS A 315 12.97 8.48 -6.47
CA CYS A 315 13.98 7.44 -6.34
C CYS A 315 13.61 6.18 -7.14
N THR A 316 12.35 5.75 -7.06
CA THR A 316 11.89 4.57 -7.83
C THR A 316 11.79 4.84 -9.32
N ALA A 317 11.45 6.07 -9.73
CA ALA A 317 11.53 6.47 -11.13
C ALA A 317 12.96 6.42 -11.66
N ILE A 318 13.94 6.92 -10.90
CA ILE A 318 15.36 6.81 -11.29
C ILE A 318 15.78 5.35 -11.39
N VAL A 319 15.44 4.51 -10.42
CA VAL A 319 15.82 3.09 -10.45
C VAL A 319 15.16 2.37 -11.62
N GLY A 320 13.86 2.58 -11.86
CA GLY A 320 13.14 1.99 -12.99
C GLY A 320 13.70 2.42 -14.34
N ALA A 321 14.03 3.73 -14.48
CA ALA A 321 14.72 4.28 -15.65
C ALA A 321 16.08 3.63 -15.88
N LEU A 322 16.90 3.49 -14.84
CA LEU A 322 18.22 2.86 -14.92
C LEU A 322 18.14 1.39 -15.28
N VAL A 323 17.20 0.64 -14.69
CA VAL A 323 17.01 -0.79 -15.01
C VAL A 323 16.59 -0.95 -16.46
N TYR A 324 15.65 -0.12 -16.96
CA TYR A 324 15.24 -0.19 -18.35
C TYR A 324 16.39 0.14 -19.30
N TYR A 325 17.16 1.19 -19.01
CA TYR A 325 18.34 1.56 -19.80
C TYR A 325 19.37 0.42 -19.86
N LEU A 326 19.63 -0.24 -18.72
CA LEU A 326 20.51 -1.42 -18.66
C LEU A 326 19.96 -2.58 -19.49
N MET A 327 18.64 -2.81 -19.47
CA MET A 327 18.01 -3.84 -20.29
C MET A 327 18.16 -3.53 -21.79
N CYS A 328 17.98 -2.28 -22.23
CA CYS A 328 18.26 -1.87 -23.61
C CYS A 328 19.71 -2.17 -24.00
N PHE A 329 20.68 -1.89 -23.12
CA PHE A 329 22.08 -2.17 -23.38
C PHE A 329 22.39 -3.67 -23.49
N VAL A 330 21.80 -4.50 -22.63
CA VAL A 330 22.06 -5.96 -22.57
C VAL A 330 21.32 -6.72 -23.68
N PHE A 331 20.07 -6.36 -23.95
CA PHE A 331 19.19 -7.07 -24.88
C PHE A 331 19.06 -6.42 -26.26
N GLY A 332 19.63 -5.22 -26.47
CA GLY A 332 19.61 -4.52 -27.75
C GLY A 332 18.22 -4.04 -28.19
N LEU A 333 17.39 -3.62 -27.21
CA LEU A 333 16.03 -3.11 -27.40
C LEU A 333 16.01 -1.68 -27.98
#